data_AF-A0A532V9E7-F1
#
_entry.id   AF-A0A532V9E7-F1
#
_cell.length_a   1.000
_cell.length_b   1.000
_cell.length_c   1.000
_cell.angle_alpha   90.00
_cell.angle_beta   90.00
_cell.angle_gamma   90.00
#
_symmetry.space_group_name_H-M   'P 1'
#
loop_
_entity.id
_entity.type
_entity.pdbx_description
1 polymer ?
#
loop_
_entity_poly.entity_id
_entity_poly.type
_entity_poly.pdbx_seq_one_letter_code
_entity_poly.pdbx_strand_id
1 'polypeptide(L)'
;MQKKRRERWRQVITACTLSVLVAGSIAIASQADAGGPAVEIKGLRFQPDKITVQVGSTVTWTNKDRAPHTVTSRNEVFSSGKLGRGDSYFFTFTEPGTYDYYCKFHPSMRGTVVVASARARRPTILLPLEIQVKAGDDVRWILPGKRKLDPAVFGTPDQPIGFEPNIGVPLQAREKNEAGTAYTTTLMPTPFSDKFARVTGSLSLTARDVSAMDGPDTEDEVDFTATFTNPKGVEYKVVVKKAIPRGPDHPFFGGVATNHLMHGMTGIGTRLMPTQFVYLAFWGLGDLFVKGKKVDTHRIVHVMLGEKVRDENYRLVFDKEVNHEATHLHLILPPVKGSPEGPVQSPVPTGFILPNGKQQPFLHIMFETVEKVETKPLK
;
A
#
# COMPACT_ATOMS: atom_id res chain seq x y z
N MET A 1 52.03 -36.75 -47.86
CA MET A 1 53.22 -36.05 -48.41
C MET A 1 53.07 -34.56 -48.17
N GLN A 2 54.03 -33.98 -47.45
CA GLN A 2 54.15 -32.55 -47.19
C GLN A 2 54.40 -31.76 -48.48
N LYS A 3 53.97 -30.49 -48.53
CA LYS A 3 54.83 -29.39 -48.95
C LYS A 3 54.28 -28.02 -48.52
N LYS A 4 55.01 -27.40 -47.59
CA LYS A 4 54.96 -25.97 -47.22
C LYS A 4 55.80 -25.15 -48.21
N ARG A 5 55.33 -23.95 -48.57
CA ARG A 5 56.12 -22.76 -49.01
C ARG A 5 55.11 -21.58 -49.09
N ARG A 6 54.97 -20.64 -48.15
CA ARG A 6 55.78 -19.49 -47.65
C ARG A 6 56.15 -18.41 -48.68
N GLU A 7 55.46 -17.25 -48.58
CA GLU A 7 55.87 -15.82 -48.76
C GLU A 7 54.54 -14.98 -48.73
N ARG A 8 54.15 -14.09 -47.79
CA ARG A 8 54.76 -12.96 -47.03
C ARG A 8 55.16 -11.84 -48.03
N TRP A 9 54.66 -10.59 -48.06
CA TRP A 9 54.34 -9.58 -47.03
C TRP A 9 53.51 -8.41 -47.62
N ARG A 10 52.65 -7.79 -46.80
CA ARG A 10 52.60 -6.32 -46.58
C ARG A 10 51.76 -6.05 -45.32
N GLN A 11 52.44 -5.66 -44.25
CA GLN A 11 51.85 -5.20 -42.99
C GLN A 11 51.58 -3.70 -43.11
N VAL A 12 50.42 -3.27 -42.62
CA VAL A 12 50.10 -1.87 -42.34
C VAL A 12 50.02 -1.74 -40.83
N ILE A 13 50.82 -0.85 -40.26
CA ILE A 13 50.75 -0.41 -38.87
C ILE A 13 50.30 1.04 -38.89
N THR A 14 49.23 1.40 -38.17
CA THR A 14 49.15 2.61 -37.32
C THR A 14 48.03 2.39 -36.30
N ALA A 15 48.28 2.84 -35.07
CA ALA A 15 47.56 2.53 -33.84
C ALA A 15 46.44 3.53 -33.46
N CYS A 16 45.69 3.12 -32.43
CA CYS A 16 45.09 3.94 -31.35
C CYS A 16 43.66 4.54 -31.47
N THR A 17 42.92 4.24 -30.40
CA THR A 17 41.92 5.02 -29.63
C THR A 17 40.40 4.93 -29.89
N LEU A 18 39.73 4.70 -28.75
CA LEU A 18 38.32 4.74 -28.34
C LEU A 18 37.40 5.76 -29.04
N SER A 19 36.14 5.35 -29.25
CA SER A 19 34.93 6.02 -28.72
C SER A 19 33.68 5.17 -29.01
N VAL A 20 32.95 4.77 -27.96
CA VAL A 20 31.62 4.13 -28.07
C VAL A 20 30.56 5.24 -28.00
N LEU A 21 29.71 5.33 -29.02
CA LEU A 21 28.48 6.14 -29.01
C LEU A 21 27.28 5.20 -29.02
N VAL A 22 26.48 5.27 -27.96
CA VAL A 22 25.18 4.61 -27.82
C VAL A 22 24.15 5.43 -28.61
N ALA A 23 23.45 4.80 -29.56
CA ALA A 23 22.25 5.37 -30.18
C ALA A 23 21.02 4.60 -29.69
N GLY A 24 20.14 5.29 -28.96
CA GLY A 24 18.98 4.74 -28.29
C GLY A 24 17.82 4.39 -29.23
N SER A 25 17.11 3.32 -28.86
CA SER A 25 15.89 2.84 -29.51
C SER A 25 14.70 3.71 -29.13
N ILE A 26 13.97 4.25 -30.12
CA ILE A 26 12.68 4.90 -29.91
C ILE A 26 11.60 3.79 -29.89
N ALA A 27 11.07 3.50 -28.71
CA ALA A 27 9.84 2.74 -28.56
C ALA A 27 8.65 3.73 -28.70
N ILE A 28 7.80 3.51 -29.70
CA ILE A 28 6.56 4.25 -29.89
C ILE A 28 5.56 3.74 -28.85
N ALA A 29 5.31 4.52 -27.81
CA ALA A 29 4.26 4.24 -26.83
C ALA A 29 2.89 4.64 -27.41
N SER A 30 1.95 3.70 -27.38
CA SER A 30 0.54 3.92 -27.72
C SER A 30 -0.11 4.86 -26.71
N GLN A 31 -0.71 5.96 -27.20
CA GLN A 31 -1.50 6.91 -26.41
C GLN A 31 -2.74 6.23 -25.82
N ALA A 32 -2.80 6.17 -24.48
CA ALA A 32 -4.05 6.09 -23.74
C ALA A 32 -4.64 7.52 -23.67
N ASP A 33 -5.97 7.61 -23.69
CA ASP A 33 -6.74 8.86 -23.73
C ASP A 33 -6.27 9.84 -22.63
N ALA A 34 -5.57 10.89 -23.08
CA ALA A 34 -4.83 11.82 -22.24
C ALA A 34 -5.73 13.02 -21.88
N GLY A 35 -6.61 12.84 -20.90
CA GLY A 35 -7.48 13.90 -20.38
C GLY A 35 -7.38 14.03 -18.87
N GLY A 36 -6.27 14.52 -18.35
CA GLY A 36 -6.15 14.87 -16.94
C GLY A 36 -7.14 15.98 -16.52
N PRO A 37 -7.28 16.28 -15.21
CA PRO A 37 -8.14 17.35 -14.73
C PRO A 37 -7.88 18.68 -15.46
N ALA A 38 -8.90 19.24 -16.11
CA ALA A 38 -8.75 20.39 -17.00
C ALA A 38 -9.82 21.47 -16.75
N VAL A 39 -9.41 22.73 -16.98
CA VAL A 39 -10.23 23.93 -16.89
C VAL A 39 -10.03 24.76 -18.17
N GLU A 40 -11.10 25.06 -18.89
CA GLU A 40 -11.05 25.97 -20.02
C GLU A 40 -11.29 27.41 -19.57
N ILE A 41 -10.55 28.36 -20.14
CA ILE A 41 -10.84 29.79 -20.02
C ILE A 41 -11.62 30.20 -21.27
N LYS A 42 -12.93 30.38 -21.13
CA LYS A 42 -13.83 30.65 -22.24
C LYS A 42 -14.97 31.57 -21.79
N GLY A 43 -15.27 32.59 -22.60
CA GLY A 43 -16.34 33.54 -22.32
C GLY A 43 -16.09 34.36 -21.06
N LEU A 44 -14.84 34.77 -20.82
CA LEU A 44 -14.42 35.47 -19.60
C LEU A 44 -14.78 34.71 -18.31
N ARG A 45 -14.66 33.36 -18.34
CA ARG A 45 -14.90 32.47 -17.18
C ARG A 45 -13.92 31.31 -17.17
N PHE A 46 -13.64 30.79 -15.98
CA PHE A 46 -13.03 29.46 -15.80
C PHE A 46 -14.15 28.41 -15.86
N GLN A 47 -13.96 27.35 -16.64
CA GLN A 47 -14.97 26.31 -16.86
C GLN A 47 -14.33 24.92 -16.72
N PRO A 48 -14.65 24.13 -15.67
CA PRO A 48 -15.51 24.53 -14.55
C PRO A 48 -14.86 25.63 -13.69
N ASP A 49 -15.69 26.43 -13.00
CA ASP A 49 -15.21 27.44 -12.04
C ASP A 49 -14.78 26.81 -10.71
N LYS A 50 -15.26 25.59 -10.40
CA LYS A 50 -14.78 24.76 -9.29
C LYS A 50 -14.40 23.38 -9.79
N ILE A 51 -13.18 22.94 -9.47
CA ILE A 51 -12.72 21.57 -9.74
C ILE A 51 -12.19 20.94 -8.44
N THR A 52 -12.54 19.68 -8.21
CA THR A 52 -12.02 18.90 -7.09
C THR A 52 -11.05 17.86 -7.62
N VAL A 53 -9.84 17.81 -7.05
CA VAL A 53 -8.79 16.86 -7.42
C VAL A 53 -8.16 16.25 -6.17
N GLN A 54 -7.43 15.16 -6.32
CA GLN A 54 -6.65 14.57 -5.22
C GLN A 54 -5.28 15.24 -5.11
N VAL A 55 -4.65 15.20 -3.94
CA VAL A 55 -3.23 15.57 -3.79
C VAL A 55 -2.38 14.80 -4.82
N GLY A 56 -1.37 15.47 -5.40
CA GLY A 56 -0.55 14.95 -6.48
C GLY A 56 -1.15 15.13 -7.89
N SER A 57 -2.42 15.54 -8.00
CA SER A 57 -3.04 15.81 -9.30
C SER A 57 -2.44 17.06 -9.96
N THR A 58 -2.27 17.01 -11.27
CA THR A 58 -1.93 18.18 -12.09
C THR A 58 -3.19 18.71 -12.76
N VAL A 59 -3.53 19.98 -12.52
CA VAL A 59 -4.64 20.65 -13.21
C VAL A 59 -4.10 21.44 -14.39
N THR A 60 -4.77 21.32 -15.53
CA THR A 60 -4.46 22.04 -16.77
C THR A 60 -5.46 23.15 -17.01
N TRP A 61 -5.02 24.39 -17.17
CA TRP A 61 -5.85 25.48 -17.68
C TRP A 61 -5.51 25.75 -19.14
N THR A 62 -6.50 25.94 -20.00
CA THR A 62 -6.27 26.30 -21.41
C THR A 62 -7.10 27.52 -21.79
N ASN A 63 -6.46 28.56 -22.33
CA ASN A 63 -7.17 29.75 -22.78
C ASN A 63 -7.79 29.54 -24.17
N LYS A 64 -9.12 29.58 -24.27
CA LYS A 64 -9.86 29.50 -25.54
C LYS A 64 -10.34 30.87 -26.04
N ASP A 65 -10.29 31.89 -25.19
CA ASP A 65 -10.66 33.27 -25.53
C ASP A 65 -9.58 33.95 -26.38
N ARG A 66 -10.00 34.97 -27.15
CA ARG A 66 -9.06 35.89 -27.82
C ARG A 66 -8.39 36.84 -26.81
N ALA A 67 -9.08 37.15 -25.70
CA ALA A 67 -8.54 37.99 -24.65
C ALA A 67 -7.42 37.25 -23.89
N PRO A 68 -6.35 37.96 -23.49
CA PRO A 68 -5.31 37.38 -22.65
C PRO A 68 -5.85 37.18 -21.22
N HIS A 69 -5.44 36.09 -20.59
CA HIS A 69 -5.84 35.75 -19.22
C HIS A 69 -4.66 35.34 -18.36
N THR A 70 -4.89 35.21 -17.06
CA THR A 70 -3.95 34.60 -16.11
C THR A 70 -4.70 33.63 -15.20
N VAL A 71 -3.98 32.68 -14.63
CA VAL A 71 -4.41 31.82 -13.52
C VAL A 71 -3.48 32.15 -12.36
N THR A 72 -3.96 32.91 -11.37
CA THR A 72 -3.15 33.35 -10.22
C THR A 72 -3.88 33.03 -8.93
N SER A 73 -3.24 32.26 -8.04
CA SER A 73 -3.79 31.96 -6.72
C SER A 73 -3.77 33.19 -5.81
N ARG A 74 -4.77 33.32 -4.93
CA ARG A 74 -4.88 34.46 -3.99
C ARG A 74 -3.77 34.50 -2.95
N ASN A 75 -3.24 33.33 -2.61
CA ASN A 75 -2.13 33.14 -1.68
C ASN A 75 -0.76 33.08 -2.38
N GLU A 76 -0.70 33.42 -3.67
CA GLU A 76 0.54 33.49 -4.48
C GLU A 76 1.33 32.18 -4.61
N VAL A 77 0.76 31.05 -4.22
CA VAL A 77 1.30 29.69 -4.42
C VAL A 77 1.53 29.35 -5.90
N PHE A 78 0.68 29.85 -6.81
CA PHE A 78 0.89 29.67 -8.25
C PHE A 78 0.46 30.87 -9.08
N SER A 79 1.16 31.10 -10.19
CA SER A 79 0.81 32.12 -11.18
C SER A 79 1.28 31.70 -12.57
N SER A 80 0.37 31.73 -13.54
CA SER A 80 0.65 31.34 -14.93
C SER A 80 1.41 32.38 -15.74
N GLY A 81 1.50 33.63 -15.27
CA GLY A 81 1.75 34.77 -16.15
C GLY A 81 0.64 34.93 -17.21
N LYS A 82 0.93 35.65 -18.30
CA LYS A 82 -0.02 35.91 -19.39
C LYS A 82 -0.20 34.65 -20.25
N LEU A 83 -1.44 34.23 -20.43
CA LEU A 83 -1.87 33.19 -21.36
C LEU A 83 -2.60 33.83 -22.55
N GLY A 84 -2.03 33.69 -23.75
CA GLY A 84 -2.68 34.02 -25.02
C GLY A 84 -3.66 32.94 -25.46
N ARG A 85 -4.34 33.15 -26.60
CA ARG A 85 -5.30 32.18 -27.12
C ARG A 85 -4.60 30.88 -27.52
N GLY A 86 -5.05 29.77 -26.97
CA GLY A 86 -4.49 28.44 -27.19
C GLY A 86 -3.44 28.04 -26.17
N ASP A 87 -2.91 28.98 -25.36
CA ASP A 87 -1.90 28.69 -24.37
C ASP A 87 -2.48 27.89 -23.20
N SER A 88 -1.65 27.02 -22.63
CA SER A 88 -1.98 26.21 -21.46
C SER A 88 -1.03 26.46 -20.30
N TYR A 89 -1.55 26.33 -19.08
CA TYR A 89 -0.80 26.36 -17.84
C TYR A 89 -1.13 25.11 -17.01
N PHE A 90 -0.12 24.58 -16.31
CA PHE A 90 -0.25 23.38 -15.51
C PHE A 90 0.29 23.66 -14.12
N PHE A 91 -0.39 23.14 -13.10
CA PHE A 91 0.12 23.18 -11.73
C PHE A 91 -0.22 21.87 -11.01
N THR A 92 0.79 21.29 -10.36
CA THR A 92 0.65 20.08 -9.55
C THR A 92 0.42 20.47 -8.11
N PHE A 93 -0.69 20.03 -7.53
CA PHE A 93 -1.04 20.36 -6.15
C PHE A 93 -0.50 19.30 -5.20
N THR A 94 0.52 19.64 -4.41
CA THR A 94 1.17 18.71 -3.48
C THR A 94 0.69 18.85 -2.04
N GLU A 95 -0.15 19.85 -1.75
CA GLU A 95 -0.72 20.07 -0.43
C GLU A 95 -2.26 20.07 -0.51
N PRO A 96 -2.96 19.46 0.46
CA PRO A 96 -4.42 19.53 0.50
C PRO A 96 -4.88 20.93 0.90
N GLY A 97 -6.01 21.37 0.34
CA GLY A 97 -6.55 22.68 0.64
C GLY A 97 -7.45 23.22 -0.44
N THR A 98 -7.99 24.40 -0.17
CA THR A 98 -8.78 25.15 -1.13
C THR A 98 -7.93 26.27 -1.70
N TYR A 99 -7.71 26.24 -3.01
CA TYR A 99 -6.93 27.22 -3.73
C TYR A 99 -7.86 28.08 -4.57
N ASP A 100 -8.21 29.25 -4.05
CA ASP A 100 -8.92 30.26 -4.80
C ASP A 100 -7.95 30.99 -5.73
N TYR A 101 -8.34 31.15 -6.98
CA TYR A 101 -7.55 31.83 -8.00
C TYR A 101 -8.41 32.78 -8.83
N TYR A 102 -7.74 33.72 -9.50
CA TYR A 102 -8.37 34.75 -10.30
C TYR A 102 -7.53 35.15 -11.51
N CYS A 103 -8.15 35.88 -12.43
CA CYS A 103 -7.46 36.53 -13.54
C CYS A 103 -7.03 37.95 -13.15
N LYS A 104 -5.74 38.28 -13.28
CA LYS A 104 -5.21 39.62 -12.97
C LYS A 104 -5.75 40.70 -13.92
N PHE A 105 -6.04 40.35 -15.18
CA PHE A 105 -6.63 41.27 -16.16
C PHE A 105 -8.14 41.47 -15.94
N HIS A 106 -8.82 40.49 -15.35
CA HIS A 106 -10.28 40.48 -15.17
C HIS A 106 -10.64 39.98 -13.76
N PRO A 107 -10.59 40.83 -12.72
CA PRO A 107 -10.72 40.40 -11.31
C PRO A 107 -12.08 39.78 -10.93
N SER A 108 -13.10 39.92 -11.78
CA SER A 108 -14.39 39.24 -11.64
C SER A 108 -14.32 37.75 -11.99
N MET A 109 -13.32 37.33 -12.76
CA MET A 109 -13.07 35.91 -13.08
C MET A 109 -12.44 35.22 -11.88
N ARG A 110 -13.16 34.25 -11.32
CA ARG A 110 -12.74 33.49 -10.14
C ARG A 110 -12.91 32.01 -10.40
N GLY A 111 -11.99 31.22 -9.87
CA GLY A 111 -12.13 29.79 -9.80
C GLY A 111 -11.55 29.25 -8.51
N THR A 112 -11.89 28.00 -8.21
CA THR A 112 -11.45 27.30 -7.00
C THR A 112 -10.98 25.90 -7.38
N VAL A 113 -9.77 25.54 -6.96
CA VAL A 113 -9.34 24.15 -6.93
C VAL A 113 -9.49 23.65 -5.49
N VAL A 114 -10.30 22.62 -5.28
CA VAL A 114 -10.34 21.89 -4.01
C VAL A 114 -9.44 20.67 -4.16
N VAL A 115 -8.34 20.67 -3.42
CA VAL A 115 -7.43 19.54 -3.34
C VAL A 115 -7.84 18.72 -2.13
N ALA A 116 -8.59 17.65 -2.39
CA ALA A 116 -8.89 16.67 -1.37
C ALA A 116 -7.59 15.92 -1.03
N SER A 117 -7.30 15.82 0.27
CA SER A 117 -6.50 14.68 0.74
C SER A 117 -7.45 13.50 0.71
N ALA A 118 -7.02 12.34 0.24
CA ALA A 118 -7.71 11.12 0.62
C ALA A 118 -7.33 10.71 2.07
N ARG A 119 -7.30 11.68 3.01
CA ARG A 119 -7.17 11.36 4.43
C ARG A 119 -8.39 10.54 4.79
N ALA A 120 -8.26 9.22 4.90
CA ALA A 120 -9.28 8.43 5.57
C ALA A 120 -9.43 9.10 6.95
N ARG A 121 -10.62 9.66 7.20
CA ARG A 121 -10.90 10.52 8.35
C ARG A 121 -10.34 9.82 9.58
N ARG A 122 -9.26 10.36 10.17
CA ARG A 122 -8.81 9.95 11.50
C ARG A 122 -9.97 10.31 12.43
N PRO A 123 -10.68 9.35 13.03
CA PRO A 123 -11.72 9.66 13.98
C PRO A 123 -11.09 10.44 15.13
N THR A 124 -11.60 11.64 15.41
CA THR A 124 -11.12 12.52 16.51
C THR A 124 -11.50 11.98 17.90
N ILE A 125 -11.82 10.70 18.04
CA ILE A 125 -12.64 10.24 19.17
C ILE A 125 -12.08 8.93 19.76
N LEU A 126 -11.66 9.02 21.03
CA LEU A 126 -11.38 7.93 21.99
C LEU A 126 -12.70 7.39 22.60
N LEU A 127 -13.71 7.11 21.78
CA LEU A 127 -14.98 6.56 22.23
C LEU A 127 -15.21 5.20 21.58
N PRO A 128 -15.99 4.33 22.25
CA PRO A 128 -16.48 3.10 21.67
C PRO A 128 -17.07 3.32 20.27
N LEU A 129 -16.65 2.50 19.31
CA LEU A 129 -16.84 2.76 17.88
C LEU A 129 -17.34 1.51 17.15
N GLU A 130 -18.36 1.67 16.31
CA GLU A 130 -18.72 0.67 15.31
C GLU A 130 -18.11 1.06 13.96
N ILE A 131 -17.32 0.15 13.38
CA ILE A 131 -16.75 0.29 12.04
C ILE A 131 -17.35 -0.78 11.13
N GLN A 132 -17.92 -0.35 10.01
CA GLN A 132 -18.37 -1.23 8.93
C GLN A 132 -17.50 -1.05 7.68
N VAL A 133 -17.02 -2.16 7.12
CA VAL A 133 -16.12 -2.16 5.95
C VAL A 133 -16.65 -3.08 4.85
N LYS A 134 -16.61 -2.59 3.61
CA LYS A 134 -16.76 -3.36 2.38
C LYS A 134 -15.57 -3.13 1.46
N ALA A 135 -14.93 -4.21 1.03
CA ALA A 135 -13.81 -4.16 0.10
C ALA A 135 -14.27 -4.18 -1.37
N GLY A 136 -13.43 -3.60 -2.24
CA GLY A 136 -13.58 -3.64 -3.69
C GLY A 136 -12.98 -4.88 -4.33
N ASP A 137 -12.68 -4.79 -5.62
CA ASP A 137 -12.36 -5.92 -6.51
C ASP A 137 -10.86 -6.26 -6.64
N ASP A 138 -9.94 -5.35 -6.26
CA ASP A 138 -8.50 -5.64 -6.23
C ASP A 138 -8.13 -6.49 -5.02
N VAL A 139 -8.23 -7.81 -5.19
CA VAL A 139 -7.91 -8.82 -4.18
C VAL A 139 -6.65 -9.59 -4.57
N ARG A 140 -5.73 -9.75 -3.61
CA ARG A 140 -4.42 -10.34 -3.85
C ARG A 140 -4.12 -11.43 -2.83
N TRP A 141 -3.73 -12.59 -3.35
CA TRP A 141 -3.19 -13.69 -2.58
C TRP A 141 -1.69 -13.51 -2.43
N ILE A 142 -1.22 -13.26 -1.22
CA ILE A 142 0.21 -13.03 -0.97
C ILE A 142 0.96 -14.36 -0.91
N LEU A 143 2.07 -14.40 -1.63
CA LEU A 143 2.98 -15.53 -1.69
C LEU A 143 4.18 -15.30 -0.77
N PRO A 144 4.79 -16.36 -0.24
CA PRO A 144 6.01 -16.23 0.54
C PRO A 144 7.15 -15.67 -0.31
N GLY A 145 7.90 -14.74 0.26
CA GLY A 145 9.08 -14.16 -0.38
C GLY A 145 9.90 -13.37 0.61
N LYS A 146 11.13 -13.01 0.23
CA LYS A 146 11.98 -12.17 1.06
C LYS A 146 11.36 -10.77 1.20
N ARG A 147 11.46 -10.18 2.38
CA ARG A 147 11.04 -8.80 2.67
C ARG A 147 12.26 -7.90 2.72
N LYS A 148 12.25 -6.80 1.95
CA LYS A 148 13.23 -5.72 2.10
C LYS A 148 13.15 -5.11 3.50
N LEU A 149 14.29 -4.76 4.08
CA LEU A 149 14.38 -4.23 5.43
C LEU A 149 14.58 -2.71 5.36
N ASP A 150 13.66 -1.96 5.95
CA ASP A 150 13.77 -0.51 6.09
C ASP A 150 14.92 -0.15 7.05
N PRO A 151 15.94 0.60 6.63
CA PRO A 151 17.02 1.03 7.51
C PRO A 151 16.53 1.85 8.72
N ALA A 152 15.42 2.57 8.61
CA ALA A 152 14.86 3.33 9.74
C ALA A 152 14.29 2.41 10.83
N VAL A 153 13.82 1.21 10.45
CA VAL A 153 13.19 0.24 11.36
C VAL A 153 14.19 -0.79 11.87
N PHE A 154 15.16 -1.18 11.02
CA PHE A 154 16.08 -2.28 11.30
C PHE A 154 17.54 -1.84 11.51
N GLY A 155 17.86 -0.58 11.25
CA GLY A 155 19.20 -0.03 11.41
C GLY A 155 20.21 -0.61 10.42
N THR A 156 21.48 -0.52 10.79
CA THR A 156 22.62 -1.02 10.01
C THR A 156 23.31 -2.18 10.74
N PRO A 157 24.22 -2.91 10.10
CA PRO A 157 25.05 -3.89 10.78
C PRO A 157 25.87 -3.34 11.96
N ASP A 158 26.29 -2.07 11.90
CA ASP A 158 27.04 -1.42 12.98
C ASP A 158 26.12 -0.91 14.11
N GLN A 159 24.88 -0.54 13.78
CA GLN A 159 23.86 -0.08 14.74
C GLN A 159 22.53 -0.79 14.46
N PRO A 160 22.41 -2.08 14.80
CA PRO A 160 21.20 -2.83 14.53
C PRO A 160 20.10 -2.45 15.52
N ILE A 161 18.87 -2.35 15.02
CA ILE A 161 17.63 -2.20 15.81
C ILE A 161 16.53 -3.12 15.24
N GLY A 162 15.37 -3.22 15.89
CA GLY A 162 14.23 -3.96 15.36
C GLY A 162 14.37 -5.49 15.34
N PHE A 163 15.13 -6.04 16.29
CA PHE A 163 15.42 -7.48 16.42
C PHE A 163 14.68 -8.14 17.60
N GLU A 164 13.66 -7.47 18.14
CA GLU A 164 12.89 -7.96 19.27
C GLU A 164 12.23 -9.30 18.93
N PRO A 165 12.15 -10.24 19.91
CA PRO A 165 11.48 -11.51 19.72
C PRO A 165 10.04 -11.34 19.21
N ASN A 166 9.60 -12.27 18.36
CA ASN A 166 8.24 -12.36 17.76
C ASN A 166 7.86 -11.24 16.78
N ILE A 167 8.36 -10.03 16.97
CA ILE A 167 7.87 -8.84 16.24
C ILE A 167 8.90 -8.30 15.25
N GLY A 168 10.18 -8.46 15.57
CA GLY A 168 11.31 -8.00 14.77
C GLY A 168 11.90 -9.09 13.88
N VAL A 169 13.07 -8.79 13.32
CA VAL A 169 13.87 -9.77 12.56
C VAL A 169 15.18 -10.00 13.30
N PRO A 170 15.47 -11.23 13.77
CA PRO A 170 16.76 -11.53 14.41
C PRO A 170 17.94 -11.23 13.49
N LEU A 171 19.09 -10.84 14.03
CA LEU A 171 20.24 -10.41 13.22
C LEU A 171 20.72 -11.50 12.25
N GLN A 172 20.72 -12.76 12.70
CA GLN A 172 21.08 -13.92 11.89
C GLN A 172 20.09 -14.22 10.75
N ALA A 173 18.90 -13.62 10.78
CA ALA A 173 17.88 -13.76 9.75
C ALA A 173 17.86 -12.58 8.75
N ARG A 174 18.87 -11.71 8.77
CA ARG A 174 19.01 -10.56 7.87
C ARG A 174 20.15 -10.76 6.89
N GLU A 175 19.88 -10.52 5.62
CA GLU A 175 20.90 -10.46 4.58
C GLU A 175 21.58 -9.10 4.58
N LYS A 176 22.89 -9.08 4.30
CA LYS A 176 23.68 -7.85 4.15
C LYS A 176 23.99 -7.59 2.69
N ASN A 177 24.23 -6.34 2.33
CA ASN A 177 24.81 -6.01 1.03
C ASN A 177 26.27 -6.51 0.92
N GLU A 178 26.85 -6.49 -0.29
CA GLU A 178 28.22 -6.95 -0.54
C GLU A 178 29.27 -6.24 0.34
N ALA A 179 29.07 -4.94 0.59
CA ALA A 179 29.94 -4.14 1.46
C ALA A 179 29.77 -4.43 2.96
N GLY A 180 28.75 -5.19 3.37
CA GLY A 180 28.46 -5.49 4.76
C GLY A 180 27.94 -4.29 5.58
N THR A 181 27.60 -3.16 4.94
CA THR A 181 27.22 -1.89 5.58
C THR A 181 25.72 -1.68 5.74
N ALA A 182 24.89 -2.51 5.11
CA ALA A 182 23.43 -2.39 5.18
C ALA A 182 22.75 -3.76 5.25
N TYR A 183 21.68 -3.84 6.04
CA TYR A 183 20.71 -4.93 5.91
C TYR A 183 19.86 -4.69 4.66
N THR A 184 19.58 -5.74 3.89
CA THR A 184 18.89 -5.64 2.61
C THR A 184 17.53 -6.32 2.66
N THR A 185 17.51 -7.60 2.97
CA THR A 185 16.32 -8.45 2.97
C THR A 185 16.31 -9.41 4.15
N THR A 186 15.15 -10.00 4.44
CA THR A 186 15.09 -11.22 5.25
C THR A 186 15.77 -12.37 4.52
N LEU A 187 16.46 -13.23 5.29
CA LEU A 187 17.07 -14.45 4.77
C LEU A 187 16.00 -15.46 4.31
N MET A 188 14.97 -15.62 5.15
CA MET A 188 13.87 -16.54 4.91
C MET A 188 12.66 -15.84 4.29
N PRO A 189 11.88 -16.54 3.46
CA PRO A 189 10.59 -16.03 2.99
C PRO A 189 9.63 -15.73 4.15
N THR A 190 8.91 -14.63 4.04
CA THR A 190 7.91 -14.18 5.01
C THR A 190 6.54 -14.03 4.32
N PRO A 191 5.44 -13.92 5.08
CA PRO A 191 4.15 -13.54 4.52
C PRO A 191 4.07 -12.06 4.10
N PHE A 192 5.11 -11.25 4.33
CA PHE A 192 5.13 -9.81 4.03
C PHE A 192 6.02 -9.50 2.82
N SER A 193 5.90 -10.28 1.76
CA SER A 193 6.71 -10.14 0.56
C SER A 193 6.03 -9.30 -0.52
N ASP A 194 6.75 -9.01 -1.60
CA ASP A 194 6.21 -8.31 -2.78
C ASP A 194 5.55 -9.27 -3.78
N LYS A 195 5.56 -10.58 -3.51
CA LYS A 195 5.02 -11.60 -4.40
C LYS A 195 3.55 -11.83 -4.11
N PHE A 196 2.74 -11.82 -5.16
CA PHE A 196 1.31 -12.07 -5.06
C PHE A 196 0.77 -12.73 -6.34
N ALA A 197 -0.46 -13.22 -6.23
CA ALA A 197 -1.30 -13.55 -7.37
C ALA A 197 -2.62 -12.79 -7.23
N ARG A 198 -3.15 -12.28 -8.34
CA ARG A 198 -4.48 -11.67 -8.37
C ARG A 198 -5.53 -12.76 -8.24
N VAL A 199 -6.53 -12.49 -7.41
CA VAL A 199 -7.65 -13.40 -7.16
C VAL A 199 -8.93 -12.58 -7.09
N THR A 200 -10.07 -13.25 -7.02
CA THR A 200 -11.36 -12.61 -6.75
C THR A 200 -11.68 -12.75 -5.27
N GLY A 201 -12.43 -11.79 -4.74
CA GLY A 201 -12.95 -11.91 -3.38
C GLY A 201 -13.83 -10.74 -2.99
N SER A 202 -14.42 -10.88 -1.81
CA SER A 202 -15.21 -9.86 -1.14
C SER A 202 -15.14 -10.07 0.36
N LEU A 203 -15.44 -9.01 1.12
CA LEU A 203 -15.59 -9.12 2.55
C LEU A 203 -16.72 -8.24 3.07
N SER A 204 -17.22 -8.62 4.23
CA SER A 204 -18.04 -7.80 5.10
C SER A 204 -17.42 -7.84 6.49
N LEU A 205 -17.24 -6.68 7.09
CA LEU A 205 -16.72 -6.53 8.44
C LEU A 205 -17.58 -5.54 9.20
N THR A 206 -18.06 -5.96 10.37
CA THR A 206 -18.50 -5.08 11.44
C THR A 206 -17.62 -5.35 12.65
N ALA A 207 -17.02 -4.32 13.21
CA ALA A 207 -16.30 -4.41 14.46
C ALA A 207 -16.79 -3.34 15.43
N ARG A 208 -16.88 -3.69 16.71
CA ARG A 208 -17.30 -2.82 17.79
C ARG A 208 -16.25 -2.86 18.87
N ASP A 209 -15.56 -1.76 19.02
CA ASP A 209 -14.70 -1.46 20.15
C ASP A 209 -15.62 -0.93 21.25
N VAL A 210 -15.94 -1.77 22.24
CA VAL A 210 -16.85 -1.47 23.34
C VAL A 210 -16.06 -1.02 24.57
N SER A 211 -14.87 -1.59 24.76
CA SER A 211 -14.00 -1.27 25.88
C SER A 211 -13.11 -0.06 25.57
N ALA A 212 -13.35 1.06 26.25
CA ALA A 212 -12.50 2.25 26.11
C ALA A 212 -11.04 2.02 26.54
N MET A 213 -10.76 0.96 27.32
CA MET A 213 -9.42 0.52 27.69
C MET A 213 -9.30 -0.99 27.56
N ASP A 214 -8.22 -1.43 26.94
CA ASP A 214 -7.90 -2.82 26.70
C ASP A 214 -7.55 -3.58 27.99
N GLY A 215 -8.10 -4.79 28.12
CA GLY A 215 -7.91 -5.66 29.28
C GLY A 215 -7.39 -7.06 28.93
N PRO A 216 -7.18 -7.92 29.95
CA PRO A 216 -6.90 -9.34 29.74
C PRO A 216 -8.07 -10.11 29.12
N ASP A 217 -9.26 -9.54 29.19
CA ASP A 217 -10.51 -9.98 28.58
C ASP A 217 -11.02 -8.88 27.64
N THR A 218 -11.94 -9.23 26.73
CA THR A 218 -12.53 -8.28 25.77
C THR A 218 -14.03 -8.49 25.66
N GLU A 219 -14.76 -7.38 25.68
CA GLU A 219 -16.20 -7.31 25.38
C GLU A 219 -16.45 -6.90 23.91
N ASP A 220 -15.38 -6.72 23.14
CA ASP A 220 -15.47 -6.25 21.77
C ASP A 220 -16.11 -7.30 20.86
N GLU A 221 -16.91 -6.80 19.93
CA GLU A 221 -17.66 -7.63 19.00
C GLU A 221 -17.05 -7.53 17.62
N VAL A 222 -16.88 -8.67 16.96
CA VAL A 222 -16.51 -8.72 15.53
C VAL A 222 -17.44 -9.65 14.79
N ASP A 223 -17.94 -9.18 13.66
CA ASP A 223 -18.57 -9.99 12.64
C ASP A 223 -17.81 -9.78 11.33
N PHE A 224 -16.92 -10.72 11.04
CA PHE A 224 -16.12 -10.72 9.83
C PHE A 224 -16.41 -11.95 8.98
N THR A 225 -16.66 -11.72 7.69
CA THR A 225 -16.69 -12.76 6.68
C THR A 225 -15.94 -12.29 5.44
N ALA A 226 -14.99 -13.07 4.98
CA ALA A 226 -14.34 -12.89 3.69
C ALA A 226 -14.49 -14.14 2.83
N THR A 227 -14.81 -13.97 1.56
CA THR A 227 -14.82 -15.04 0.55
C THR A 227 -13.85 -14.66 -0.55
N PHE A 228 -12.98 -15.57 -0.96
CA PHE A 228 -11.98 -15.30 -2.00
C PHE A 228 -11.57 -16.58 -2.70
N THR A 229 -10.96 -16.45 -3.87
CA THR A 229 -10.38 -17.58 -4.59
C THR A 229 -8.88 -17.70 -4.32
N ASN A 230 -8.32 -18.89 -4.53
CA ASN A 230 -6.88 -19.03 -4.77
C ASN A 230 -6.57 -18.79 -6.27
N PRO A 231 -5.29 -18.77 -6.66
CA PRO A 231 -4.90 -18.57 -8.06
C PRO A 231 -5.41 -19.63 -9.05
N LYS A 232 -5.96 -20.75 -8.56
CA LYS A 232 -6.58 -21.82 -9.36
C LYS A 232 -8.12 -21.74 -9.35
N GLY A 233 -8.70 -20.66 -8.82
CA GLY A 233 -10.15 -20.46 -8.76
C GLY A 233 -10.87 -21.28 -7.69
N VAL A 234 -10.16 -21.97 -6.78
CA VAL A 234 -10.80 -22.66 -5.67
C VAL A 234 -11.29 -21.63 -4.65
N GLU A 235 -12.54 -21.74 -4.22
CA GLU A 235 -13.14 -20.83 -3.25
C GLU A 235 -12.74 -21.16 -1.80
N TYR A 236 -12.47 -20.10 -1.05
CA TYR A 236 -12.18 -20.06 0.37
C TYR A 236 -13.15 -19.10 1.03
N LYS A 237 -13.52 -19.42 2.27
CA LYS A 237 -14.26 -18.48 3.12
C LYS A 237 -13.67 -18.51 4.52
N VAL A 238 -13.45 -17.33 5.08
CA VAL A 238 -13.03 -17.14 6.47
C VAL A 238 -14.14 -16.42 7.21
N VAL A 239 -14.52 -16.96 8.36
CA VAL A 239 -15.53 -16.37 9.23
C VAL A 239 -14.91 -16.17 10.61
N VAL A 240 -14.98 -14.95 11.16
CA VAL A 240 -14.54 -14.64 12.52
C VAL A 240 -15.70 -13.96 13.24
N LYS A 241 -16.12 -14.54 14.36
CA LYS A 241 -17.25 -14.04 15.18
C LYS A 241 -16.82 -13.67 16.60
N LYS A 242 -15.54 -13.84 16.92
CA LYS A 242 -15.00 -13.64 18.26
C LYS A 242 -13.61 -13.04 18.16
N ALA A 243 -13.45 -11.82 18.67
CA ALA A 243 -12.14 -11.24 18.92
C ALA A 243 -11.49 -11.95 20.11
N ILE A 244 -10.16 -11.96 20.15
CA ILE A 244 -9.41 -12.48 21.31
C ILE A 244 -8.69 -11.32 22.00
N PRO A 245 -8.58 -11.35 23.33
CA PRO A 245 -7.98 -10.27 24.08
C PRO A 245 -6.45 -10.20 23.91
N ARG A 246 -5.82 -11.26 23.39
CA ARG A 246 -4.37 -11.29 23.16
C ARG A 246 -4.05 -12.01 21.86
N GLY A 247 -3.34 -11.33 20.96
CA GLY A 247 -2.78 -11.94 19.78
C GLY A 247 -1.49 -12.73 20.09
N PRO A 248 -0.99 -13.54 19.13
CA PRO A 248 0.27 -14.26 19.29
C PRO A 248 1.47 -13.32 19.42
N ASP A 249 1.41 -12.20 18.71
CA ASP A 249 2.57 -11.32 18.53
C ASP A 249 2.57 -10.15 19.52
N HIS A 250 1.43 -9.83 20.16
CA HIS A 250 1.28 -8.68 21.06
C HIS A 250 0.18 -8.87 22.12
N PRO A 251 0.44 -8.49 23.39
CA PRO A 251 -0.55 -8.53 24.47
C PRO A 251 -1.35 -7.22 24.64
N PHE A 252 -1.12 -6.21 23.81
CA PHE A 252 -1.80 -4.90 23.87
C PHE A 252 -2.86 -4.82 22.77
N PHE A 253 -3.97 -4.10 23.05
CA PHE A 253 -5.21 -4.05 22.26
C PHE A 253 -6.10 -5.29 22.42
N GLY A 254 -6.77 -5.35 23.56
CA GLY A 254 -7.60 -6.43 24.05
C GLY A 254 -8.91 -6.49 23.29
N GLY A 255 -8.88 -7.14 22.13
CA GLY A 255 -10.03 -7.27 21.23
C GLY A 255 -9.83 -6.45 19.97
N VAL A 256 -10.52 -5.32 19.87
CA VAL A 256 -10.58 -4.45 18.70
C VAL A 256 -9.79 -3.17 18.94
N ALA A 257 -8.66 -3.04 18.27
CA ALA A 257 -7.87 -1.81 18.27
C ALA A 257 -8.43 -0.82 17.24
N THR A 258 -8.73 0.42 17.65
CA THR A 258 -9.09 1.50 16.72
C THR A 258 -8.14 2.69 16.85
N ASN A 259 -7.80 3.35 15.74
CA ASN A 259 -7.08 4.63 15.71
C ASN A 259 -5.65 4.65 16.30
N HIS A 260 -4.84 3.65 15.97
CA HIS A 260 -3.48 3.53 16.50
C HIS A 260 -2.42 3.60 15.40
N LEU A 261 -1.24 4.14 15.74
CA LEU A 261 -0.04 3.91 14.92
C LEU A 261 0.52 2.53 15.27
N MET A 262 0.69 1.68 14.26
CA MET A 262 1.21 0.32 14.41
C MET A 262 2.35 0.07 13.44
N HIS A 263 3.04 -1.04 13.68
CA HIS A 263 4.13 -1.60 12.89
C HIS A 263 5.40 -0.74 12.86
N GLY A 264 6.33 -1.08 11.96
CA GLY A 264 7.60 -0.37 11.77
C GLY A 264 8.32 -0.06 13.08
N MET A 265 8.47 1.22 13.40
CA MET A 265 9.20 1.69 14.56
C MET A 265 8.41 1.63 15.87
N THR A 266 7.07 1.54 15.85
CA THR A 266 6.24 1.70 17.06
C THR A 266 6.42 0.59 18.07
N GLY A 267 6.89 -0.58 17.63
CA GLY A 267 6.97 -1.79 18.46
C GLY A 267 5.61 -2.45 18.71
N ILE A 268 4.53 -1.98 18.09
CA ILE A 268 3.19 -2.58 18.13
C ILE A 268 2.97 -3.35 16.83
N GLY A 269 2.56 -4.62 16.89
CA GLY A 269 2.50 -5.48 15.70
C GLY A 269 3.89 -5.89 15.17
N THR A 270 3.93 -6.55 14.01
CA THR A 270 5.19 -6.89 13.35
C THR A 270 5.93 -5.63 12.88
N ARG A 271 7.26 -5.63 12.93
CA ARG A 271 8.12 -4.61 12.31
C ARG A 271 8.32 -4.81 10.81
N LEU A 272 7.85 -5.92 10.25
CA LEU A 272 8.01 -6.24 8.82
C LEU A 272 7.12 -5.37 7.91
N MET A 273 6.04 -4.82 8.46
CA MET A 273 5.19 -3.80 7.84
C MET A 273 5.71 -2.42 8.21
N PRO A 274 5.56 -1.40 7.34
CA PRO A 274 5.97 -0.05 7.69
C PRO A 274 5.05 0.56 8.74
N THR A 275 5.57 1.55 9.48
CA THR A 275 4.80 2.34 10.44
C THR A 275 3.63 2.99 9.73
N GLN A 276 2.42 2.70 10.17
CA GLN A 276 1.21 3.19 9.52
C GLN A 276 0.12 3.49 10.54
N PHE A 277 -0.80 4.37 10.15
CA PHE A 277 -2.04 4.53 10.90
C PHE A 277 -3.00 3.37 10.60
N VAL A 278 -3.52 2.79 11.67
CA VAL A 278 -4.45 1.67 11.65
C VAL A 278 -5.78 2.14 12.19
N TYR A 279 -6.79 2.08 11.34
CA TYR A 279 -8.16 2.49 11.66
C TYR A 279 -8.86 1.43 12.51
N LEU A 280 -8.58 0.17 12.21
CA LEU A 280 -9.15 -0.98 12.86
C LEU A 280 -8.18 -2.15 12.76
N ALA A 281 -7.93 -2.85 13.86
CA ALA A 281 -7.30 -4.16 13.84
C ALA A 281 -7.88 -5.04 14.94
N PHE A 282 -7.93 -6.34 14.68
CA PHE A 282 -8.21 -7.30 15.73
C PHE A 282 -7.51 -8.63 15.45
N TRP A 283 -7.31 -9.37 16.53
CA TRP A 283 -7.07 -10.81 16.47
C TRP A 283 -8.36 -11.52 16.84
N GLY A 284 -8.63 -12.67 16.24
CA GLY A 284 -9.83 -13.45 16.55
C GLY A 284 -9.69 -14.93 16.28
N LEU A 285 -10.69 -15.69 16.73
CA LEU A 285 -10.83 -17.11 16.44
C LEU A 285 -11.75 -17.30 15.25
N GLY A 286 -11.19 -17.82 14.16
CA GLY A 286 -11.89 -18.01 12.91
C GLY A 286 -12.06 -19.45 12.47
N ASP A 287 -13.09 -19.66 11.67
CA ASP A 287 -13.31 -20.87 10.89
C ASP A 287 -12.85 -20.67 9.45
N LEU A 288 -12.19 -21.68 8.90
CA LEU A 288 -11.77 -21.73 7.50
C LEU A 288 -12.61 -22.76 6.74
N PHE A 289 -13.17 -22.32 5.63
CA PHE A 289 -13.92 -23.13 4.69
C PHE A 289 -13.20 -23.16 3.35
N VAL A 290 -13.22 -24.33 2.70
CA VAL A 290 -12.70 -24.54 1.34
C VAL A 290 -13.77 -25.29 0.56
N LYS A 291 -14.18 -24.75 -0.59
CA LYS A 291 -15.29 -25.29 -1.41
C LYS A 291 -16.56 -25.55 -0.57
N GLY A 292 -16.95 -24.58 0.27
CA GLY A 292 -18.10 -24.67 1.15
C GLY A 292 -17.95 -25.59 2.38
N LYS A 293 -16.94 -26.46 2.45
CA LYS A 293 -16.71 -27.34 3.60
C LYS A 293 -15.83 -26.66 4.65
N LYS A 294 -16.23 -26.70 5.93
CA LYS A 294 -15.37 -26.28 7.04
C LYS A 294 -14.18 -27.24 7.15
N VAL A 295 -12.98 -26.75 6.89
CA VAL A 295 -11.73 -27.55 6.91
C VAL A 295 -10.88 -27.27 8.13
N ASP A 296 -11.05 -26.11 8.77
CA ASP A 296 -10.36 -25.78 10.01
C ASP A 296 -11.22 -24.85 10.88
N THR A 297 -10.92 -24.83 12.18
CA THR A 297 -11.62 -24.05 13.20
C THR A 297 -10.64 -23.56 14.24
N HIS A 298 -11.03 -22.58 15.07
CA HIS A 298 -10.19 -21.98 16.11
C HIS A 298 -8.85 -21.47 15.55
N ARG A 299 -8.82 -21.07 14.28
CA ARG A 299 -7.64 -20.46 13.68
C ARG A 299 -7.44 -19.10 14.32
N ILE A 300 -6.20 -18.78 14.62
CA ILE A 300 -5.86 -17.39 14.85
C ILE A 300 -6.00 -16.66 13.52
N VAL A 301 -6.79 -15.59 13.52
CA VAL A 301 -7.01 -14.73 12.36
C VAL A 301 -6.71 -13.30 12.77
N HIS A 302 -5.94 -12.61 11.94
CA HIS A 302 -5.72 -11.17 12.04
C HIS A 302 -6.43 -10.47 10.90
N VAL A 303 -7.13 -9.39 11.23
CA VAL A 303 -7.74 -8.49 10.25
C VAL A 303 -7.32 -7.08 10.61
N MET A 304 -6.88 -6.32 9.61
CA MET A 304 -6.46 -4.93 9.80
C MET A 304 -6.90 -4.08 8.62
N LEU A 305 -7.58 -2.97 8.91
CA LEU A 305 -7.79 -1.84 8.02
C LEU A 305 -6.75 -0.76 8.35
N GLY A 306 -5.80 -0.57 7.44
CA GLY A 306 -4.69 0.37 7.61
C GLY A 306 -4.51 1.29 6.40
N GLU A 307 -3.57 2.22 6.51
CA GLU A 307 -3.08 3.00 5.39
C GLU A 307 -2.46 2.10 4.30
N LYS A 308 -2.48 2.54 3.05
CA LYS A 308 -1.97 1.74 1.94
C LYS A 308 -0.45 1.74 1.97
N VAL A 309 0.12 0.56 2.21
CA VAL A 309 1.57 0.39 2.35
C VAL A 309 2.28 -0.19 1.11
N ARG A 310 1.64 -0.14 -0.06
CA ARG A 310 2.23 -0.67 -1.30
C ARG A 310 2.17 0.34 -2.44
N ASP A 311 3.25 0.41 -3.22
CA ASP A 311 3.34 1.25 -4.40
C ASP A 311 2.68 0.61 -5.65
N GLU A 312 2.71 1.31 -6.78
CA GLU A 312 2.16 0.83 -8.06
C GLU A 312 2.76 -0.49 -8.57
N ASN A 313 4.02 -0.76 -8.21
CA ASN A 313 4.74 -2.00 -8.53
C ASN A 313 4.52 -3.09 -7.49
N TYR A 314 3.63 -2.83 -6.53
CA TYR A 314 3.29 -3.67 -5.40
C TYR A 314 4.42 -3.96 -4.42
N ARG A 315 5.46 -3.14 -4.44
CA ARG A 315 6.51 -3.22 -3.42
C ARG A 315 5.96 -2.73 -2.09
N LEU A 316 6.20 -3.50 -1.04
CA LEU A 316 5.96 -3.07 0.33
C LEU A 316 6.92 -1.93 0.67
N VAL A 317 6.36 -0.73 0.86
CA VAL A 317 7.13 0.50 0.96
C VAL A 317 7.83 0.62 2.32
N PHE A 318 8.74 1.59 2.43
CA PHE A 318 9.36 1.99 3.70
C PHE A 318 8.55 3.06 4.41
N ASP A 319 8.83 3.32 5.68
CA ASP A 319 8.02 4.20 6.54
C ASP A 319 7.78 5.58 5.92
N LYS A 320 8.82 6.16 5.32
CA LYS A 320 8.76 7.49 4.67
C LYS A 320 7.94 7.53 3.37
N GLU A 321 7.55 6.37 2.84
CA GLU A 321 6.88 6.21 1.55
C GLU A 321 5.41 5.76 1.72
N VAL A 322 4.93 5.59 2.95
CA VAL A 322 3.55 5.15 3.22
C VAL A 322 2.55 6.14 2.64
N ASN A 323 1.57 5.63 1.91
CA ASN A 323 0.48 6.44 1.40
C ASN A 323 -0.57 6.61 2.50
N HIS A 324 -0.49 7.75 3.19
CA HIS A 324 -1.44 8.16 4.24
C HIS A 324 -2.82 8.57 3.72
N GLU A 325 -3.02 8.48 2.40
CA GLU A 325 -4.25 8.90 1.73
C GLU A 325 -5.06 7.74 1.14
N ALA A 326 -4.59 6.49 1.25
CA ALA A 326 -5.38 5.36 0.81
C ALA A 326 -5.46 4.34 1.92
N THR A 327 -6.52 3.56 1.93
CA THR A 327 -6.68 2.46 2.87
C THR A 327 -6.74 1.14 2.13
N HIS A 328 -6.28 0.12 2.82
CA HIS A 328 -6.46 -1.26 2.41
C HIS A 328 -6.74 -2.13 3.61
N LEU A 329 -7.25 -3.33 3.37
CA LEU A 329 -7.48 -4.30 4.41
C LEU A 329 -6.66 -5.55 4.17
N HIS A 330 -5.96 -6.02 5.19
CA HIS A 330 -5.32 -7.32 5.15
C HIS A 330 -6.04 -8.33 6.05
N LEU A 331 -6.08 -9.58 5.58
CA LEU A 331 -6.54 -10.74 6.30
C LEU A 331 -5.38 -11.72 6.38
N ILE A 332 -4.94 -12.07 7.58
CA ILE A 332 -3.83 -13.01 7.81
C ILE A 332 -4.31 -14.17 8.68
N LEU A 333 -4.07 -15.39 8.20
CA LEU A 333 -4.10 -16.59 9.02
C LEU A 333 -2.65 -17.06 9.15
N PRO A 334 -1.96 -16.75 10.27
CA PRO A 334 -0.63 -17.27 10.51
C PRO A 334 -0.68 -18.81 10.67
N PRO A 335 0.46 -19.50 10.63
CA PRO A 335 0.56 -20.94 10.92
C PRO A 335 0.37 -21.24 12.42
N VAL A 336 -0.63 -20.63 13.04
CA VAL A 336 -0.95 -20.75 14.47
C VAL A 336 -2.44 -21.01 14.64
N LYS A 337 -2.77 -21.89 15.58
CA LYS A 337 -4.14 -22.26 15.95
C LYS A 337 -4.34 -22.05 17.44
N GLY A 338 -5.51 -21.59 17.85
CA GLY A 338 -5.88 -21.50 19.25
C GLY A 338 -6.10 -22.88 19.87
N SER A 339 -5.67 -23.06 21.11
CA SER A 339 -5.95 -24.22 21.94
C SER A 339 -6.27 -23.78 23.37
N PRO A 340 -6.85 -24.66 24.22
CA PRO A 340 -7.10 -24.34 25.62
C PRO A 340 -5.82 -23.93 26.39
N GLU A 341 -4.67 -24.47 26.03
CA GLU A 341 -3.37 -24.18 26.63
C GLU A 341 -2.68 -22.95 26.02
N GLY A 342 -3.28 -22.33 25.00
CA GLY A 342 -2.75 -21.18 24.29
C GLY A 342 -2.47 -21.44 22.79
N PRO A 343 -1.92 -20.46 22.06
CA PRO A 343 -1.66 -20.61 20.63
C PRO A 343 -0.57 -21.67 20.35
N VAL A 344 -0.82 -22.58 19.40
CA VAL A 344 0.11 -23.64 18.98
C VAL A 344 0.43 -23.54 17.50
N GLN A 345 1.66 -23.92 17.12
CA GLN A 345 2.07 -23.99 15.71
C GLN A 345 1.23 -25.03 14.97
N SER A 346 0.58 -24.60 13.89
CA SER A 346 -0.31 -25.41 13.08
C SER A 346 -0.41 -24.77 11.68
N PRO A 347 0.21 -25.37 10.64
CA PRO A 347 0.11 -24.85 9.28
C PRO A 347 -1.34 -24.69 8.83
N VAL A 348 -1.65 -23.61 8.12
CA VAL A 348 -3.00 -23.40 7.55
C VAL A 348 -3.22 -24.41 6.42
N PRO A 349 -4.36 -25.12 6.38
CA PRO A 349 -4.69 -26.04 5.30
C PRO A 349 -5.13 -25.30 4.03
N THR A 350 -4.23 -24.48 3.48
CA THR A 350 -4.46 -23.67 2.28
C THR A 350 -4.73 -24.51 1.04
N GLY A 351 -4.23 -25.74 0.93
CA GLY A 351 -4.30 -26.54 -0.30
C GLY A 351 -3.55 -25.94 -1.50
N PHE A 352 -2.84 -24.81 -1.31
CA PHE A 352 -2.07 -24.15 -2.36
C PHE A 352 -0.62 -24.63 -2.30
N ILE A 353 -0.17 -25.27 -3.38
CA ILE A 353 1.19 -25.80 -3.50
C ILE A 353 2.08 -24.75 -4.16
N LEU A 354 3.15 -24.40 -3.46
CA LEU A 354 4.18 -23.47 -3.91
C LEU A 354 5.05 -24.14 -4.99
N PRO A 355 5.82 -23.36 -5.78
CA PRO A 355 6.73 -23.92 -6.79
C PRO A 355 7.77 -24.92 -6.25
N ASN A 356 8.08 -24.88 -4.95
CA ASN A 356 8.97 -25.83 -4.29
C ASN A 356 8.27 -27.14 -3.86
N GLY A 357 7.02 -27.36 -4.27
CA GLY A 357 6.24 -28.56 -3.93
C GLY A 357 5.64 -28.58 -2.53
N LYS A 358 5.97 -27.61 -1.66
CA LYS A 358 5.41 -27.51 -0.32
C LYS A 358 4.10 -26.73 -0.32
N GLN A 359 3.21 -27.09 0.58
CA GLN A 359 2.01 -26.31 0.82
C GLN A 359 2.35 -24.97 1.46
N GLN A 360 1.68 -23.89 1.04
CA GLN A 360 1.80 -22.59 1.69
C GLN A 360 1.22 -22.68 3.12
N PRO A 361 2.00 -22.39 4.18
CA PRO A 361 1.60 -22.68 5.55
C PRO A 361 0.74 -21.58 6.20
N PHE A 362 0.45 -20.49 5.49
CA PHE A 362 -0.33 -19.34 5.95
C PHE A 362 -1.27 -18.85 4.84
N LEU A 363 -2.30 -18.09 5.21
CA LEU A 363 -3.04 -17.25 4.26
C LEU A 363 -2.74 -15.79 4.57
N HIS A 364 -2.49 -15.01 3.53
CA HIS A 364 -2.44 -13.56 3.63
C HIS A 364 -3.11 -13.02 2.39
N ILE A 365 -4.29 -12.42 2.59
CA ILE A 365 -5.13 -11.87 1.54
C ILE A 365 -5.17 -10.37 1.74
N MET A 366 -4.83 -9.63 0.69
CA MET A 366 -4.95 -8.19 0.66
C MET A 366 -6.17 -7.80 -0.16
N PHE A 367 -6.95 -6.89 0.39
CA PHE A 367 -8.01 -6.17 -0.30
C PHE A 367 -7.50 -4.75 -0.49
N GLU A 368 -6.91 -4.47 -1.66
CA GLU A 368 -6.14 -3.25 -1.92
C GLU A 368 -7.01 -2.02 -2.19
N THR A 369 -8.31 -2.24 -2.37
CA THR A 369 -9.32 -1.20 -2.48
C THR A 369 -10.42 -1.45 -1.46
N VAL A 370 -10.77 -0.40 -0.71
CA VAL A 370 -11.91 -0.42 0.22
C VAL A 370 -12.96 0.55 -0.32
N GLU A 371 -14.14 0.04 -0.66
CA GLU A 371 -15.21 0.83 -1.27
C GLU A 371 -15.93 1.71 -0.25
N LYS A 372 -16.09 1.20 0.97
CA LYS A 372 -16.87 1.84 2.00
C LYS A 372 -16.30 1.56 3.37
N VAL A 373 -16.12 2.64 4.13
CA VAL A 373 -15.85 2.62 5.57
C VAL A 373 -16.86 3.53 6.24
N GLU A 374 -17.73 2.95 7.07
CA GLU A 374 -18.66 3.71 7.90
C GLU A 374 -18.25 3.59 9.35
N THR A 375 -18.19 4.74 10.02
CA THR A 375 -17.82 4.85 11.44
C THR A 375 -18.94 5.56 12.17
N LYS A 376 -19.46 4.99 13.25
CA LYS A 376 -20.42 5.65 14.13
C LYS A 376 -20.08 5.40 15.60
N PRO A 377 -20.23 6.41 16.48
CA PRO A 377 -20.13 6.18 17.92
C PRO A 377 -21.14 5.14 18.37
N LEU A 378 -20.76 4.28 19.32
CA LEU A 378 -21.72 3.45 20.04
C LEU A 378 -22.54 4.34 20.98
N LYS A 379 -23.84 4.06 21.10
CA LYS A 379 -24.81 4.83 21.89
C LYS A 379 -24.94 4.29 23.30
#